data_AF-A0A5M6D4K6-F1
#
_entry.id   AF-A0A5M6D4K6-F1
#
_cell.length_a   1.000
_cell.length_b   1.000
_cell.length_c   1.000
_cell.angle_alpha   90.00
_cell.angle_beta   90.00
_cell.angle_gamma   90.00
#
_symmetry.space_group_name_H-M   'P 1'
#
loop_
_entity.id
_entity.type
_entity.pdbx_description
1 polymer ?
#
loop_
_entity_poly.entity_id
_entity_poly.type
_entity_poly.pdbx_seq_one_letter_code
_entity_poly.pdbx_strand_id
1 'polypeptide(L)'
;MLRLIPAAAVLVVAFSATTSHAQVLPRVQRILSAINPPQTSGAYPRATVDTRRYESYRPSTDFHQHRGHGIDLRQLDRYSDQLAEVARHLHEDAHRLSPDYEHSQGIEAYVDRLDRLNAHMHDILHHAAGVGHLSSGEIRHLREDVNEVRRLAIRLDGELEHQRYDGARTQDFHALQHMRVIIAQEMFPLIRRMEYALDVHARPLHGHHDPHGSYYPRH
;
A
#
# COMPACT_ATOMS: atom_id res chain seq x y z
N MET A 1 -10.48 -60.06 -44.65
CA MET A 1 -9.65 -58.84 -44.61
C MET A 1 -10.24 -57.90 -43.56
N LEU A 2 -9.57 -57.83 -42.40
CA LEU A 2 -10.00 -57.08 -41.21
C LEU A 2 -9.90 -55.56 -41.46
N ARG A 3 -10.95 -54.82 -41.10
CA ARG A 3 -10.97 -53.35 -41.04
C ARG A 3 -10.56 -52.91 -39.65
N LEU A 4 -9.41 -52.23 -39.54
CA LEU A 4 -8.97 -51.53 -38.32
C LEU A 4 -9.48 -50.09 -38.36
N ILE A 5 -10.35 -49.73 -37.43
CA ILE A 5 -10.77 -48.36 -37.15
C ILE A 5 -9.92 -47.88 -35.96
N PRO A 6 -9.15 -46.79 -36.05
CA PRO A 6 -8.50 -46.22 -34.88
C PRO A 6 -9.54 -45.50 -34.01
N ALA A 7 -9.74 -46.03 -32.81
CA ALA A 7 -10.51 -45.38 -31.75
C ALA A 7 -9.71 -44.19 -31.21
N ALA A 8 -10.17 -42.97 -31.45
CA ALA A 8 -9.67 -41.78 -30.78
C ALA A 8 -10.26 -41.72 -29.37
N ALA A 9 -9.42 -41.92 -28.36
CA ALA A 9 -9.78 -41.75 -26.96
C ALA A 9 -9.93 -40.25 -26.66
N VAL A 10 -11.17 -39.80 -26.44
CA VAL A 10 -11.45 -38.48 -25.88
C VAL A 10 -11.21 -38.56 -24.38
N LEU A 11 -10.11 -37.97 -23.93
CA LEU A 11 -9.76 -37.87 -22.52
C LEU A 11 -10.52 -36.66 -21.94
N VAL A 12 -11.69 -36.92 -21.36
CA VAL A 12 -12.45 -35.91 -20.61
C VAL A 12 -11.73 -35.71 -19.27
N VAL A 13 -10.92 -34.65 -19.18
CA VAL A 13 -10.41 -34.16 -17.90
C VAL A 13 -11.55 -33.41 -17.21
N ALA A 14 -12.23 -34.09 -16.29
CA ALA A 14 -13.15 -33.43 -15.36
C ALA A 14 -12.32 -32.66 -14.33
N PHE A 15 -12.20 -31.34 -14.51
CA PHE A 15 -11.75 -30.45 -13.46
C PHE A 15 -12.87 -30.30 -12.42
N SER A 16 -12.86 -31.18 -11.42
CA SER A 16 -13.63 -30.99 -10.20
C SER A 16 -12.94 -29.90 -9.36
N ALA A 17 -13.22 -28.63 -9.68
CA ALA A 17 -12.91 -27.54 -8.79
C ALA A 17 -13.88 -27.61 -7.60
N THR A 18 -13.46 -28.33 -6.56
CA THR A 18 -14.08 -28.26 -5.24
C THR A 18 -14.03 -26.81 -4.77
N THR A 19 -15.18 -26.17 -4.71
CA THR A 19 -15.41 -24.89 -4.04
C THR A 19 -15.11 -25.04 -2.56
N SER A 20 -13.85 -24.81 -2.20
CA SER A 20 -13.48 -24.54 -0.82
C SER A 20 -14.01 -23.16 -0.45
N HIS A 21 -15.27 -23.12 -0.02
CA HIS A 21 -15.80 -22.04 0.81
C HIS A 21 -15.03 -22.01 2.14
N ALA A 22 -13.83 -21.45 2.11
CA ALA A 22 -13.14 -21.03 3.30
C ALA A 22 -13.77 -19.70 3.75
N GLN A 23 -14.44 -19.79 4.90
CA GLN A 23 -15.03 -18.69 5.62
C GLN A 23 -13.96 -17.65 5.96
N VAL A 24 -13.87 -16.59 5.16
CA VAL A 24 -13.06 -15.40 5.47
C VAL A 24 -13.98 -14.19 5.53
N LEU A 25 -14.25 -13.79 6.78
CA LEU A 25 -14.63 -12.46 7.26
C LEU A 25 -16.05 -11.92 6.97
N PRO A 26 -17.00 -12.10 7.93
CA PRO A 26 -18.28 -11.37 7.97
C PRO A 26 -18.16 -9.85 8.22
N ARG A 27 -16.96 -9.27 8.12
CA ARG A 27 -16.70 -7.83 8.34
C ARG A 27 -16.88 -6.99 7.08
N VAL A 28 -16.62 -7.55 5.89
CA VAL A 28 -16.77 -6.84 4.61
C VAL A 28 -18.23 -6.75 4.18
N GLN A 29 -19.03 -7.80 4.42
CA GLN A 29 -20.46 -7.81 4.07
C GLN A 29 -21.31 -6.83 4.90
N ARG A 30 -20.95 -6.55 6.17
CA ARG A 30 -21.62 -5.52 6.99
C ARG A 30 -21.37 -4.09 6.51
N ILE A 31 -20.26 -3.85 5.83
CA ILE A 31 -19.95 -2.53 5.25
C ILE A 31 -20.74 -2.36 3.94
N LEU A 32 -20.78 -3.40 3.09
CA LEU A 32 -21.53 -3.36 1.82
C LEU A 32 -23.05 -3.19 2.00
N SER A 33 -23.62 -3.68 3.11
CA SER A 33 -25.06 -3.54 3.43
C SER A 33 -25.43 -2.21 4.10
N ALA A 34 -24.45 -1.41 4.53
CA ALA A 34 -24.66 -0.05 5.02
C ALA A 34 -24.59 1.01 3.89
N ILE A 35 -24.26 0.60 2.66
CA ILE A 35 -23.95 1.50 1.53
C ILE A 35 -25.16 1.74 0.59
N ASN A 36 -26.32 1.12 0.84
CA ASN A 36 -27.56 1.43 0.12
C ASN A 36 -28.66 1.95 1.06
N PRO A 37 -28.62 3.21 1.51
CA PRO A 37 -29.85 3.89 1.89
C PRO A 37 -30.72 4.13 0.64
N PRO A 38 -32.06 4.10 0.74
CA PRO A 38 -32.94 4.48 -0.36
C PRO A 38 -32.58 5.87 -0.86
N GLN A 39 -32.50 6.03 -2.18
CA GLN A 39 -32.14 7.28 -2.86
C GLN A 39 -33.14 8.39 -2.51
N THR A 40 -32.89 9.11 -1.42
CA THR A 40 -33.46 10.43 -1.21
C THR A 40 -32.60 11.42 -1.98
N SER A 41 -33.19 12.03 -2.99
CA SER A 41 -32.69 13.20 -3.70
C SER A 41 -32.52 14.36 -2.70
N GLY A 42 -31.39 14.36 -1.99
CA GLY A 42 -31.01 15.36 -1.01
C GLY A 42 -29.50 15.53 -1.10
N ALA A 43 -29.08 16.76 -1.37
CA ALA A 43 -27.69 17.16 -1.54
C ALA A 43 -26.75 16.46 -0.55
N TYR A 44 -25.86 15.61 -1.07
CA TYR A 44 -24.78 15.05 -0.25
C TYR A 44 -23.87 16.20 0.19
N PRO A 45 -23.55 16.32 1.49
CA PRO A 45 -22.58 17.30 1.94
C PRO A 45 -21.24 16.98 1.28
N ARG A 46 -20.72 17.97 0.56
CA ARG A 46 -19.39 17.99 -0.06
C ARG A 46 -18.36 17.72 1.04
N ALA A 47 -17.89 16.48 1.16
CA ALA A 47 -16.69 16.19 1.93
C ALA A 47 -15.50 16.75 1.15
N THR A 48 -15.31 18.06 1.20
CA THR A 48 -14.03 18.68 0.85
C THR A 48 -13.02 18.12 1.84
N VAL A 49 -12.26 17.12 1.41
CA VAL A 49 -11.04 16.70 2.09
C VAL A 49 -10.11 17.91 2.01
N ASP A 50 -10.07 18.66 3.10
CA ASP A 50 -9.22 19.83 3.26
C ASP A 50 -7.77 19.36 3.30
N THR A 51 -7.15 19.25 2.13
CA THR A 51 -5.74 18.86 1.95
C THR A 51 -4.78 19.88 2.56
N ARG A 52 -5.25 21.07 2.98
CA ARG A 52 -4.43 22.07 3.68
C ARG A 52 -4.23 21.77 5.16
N ARG A 53 -4.90 20.76 5.72
CA ARG A 53 -4.79 20.40 7.14
C ARG A 53 -3.91 19.16 7.40
N TYR A 54 -3.04 18.82 6.46
CA TYR A 54 -2.03 17.76 6.61
C TYR A 54 -0.60 18.33 6.78
N GLU A 55 -0.50 19.58 7.20
CA GLU A 55 0.75 20.34 7.28
C GLU A 55 0.99 20.87 8.71
N SER A 56 0.89 20.00 9.72
CA SER A 56 1.38 20.32 11.07
C SER A 56 1.60 19.07 11.93
N TYR A 57 2.31 18.05 11.42
CA TYR A 57 2.89 17.05 12.30
C TYR A 57 4.25 17.59 12.79
N ARG A 58 4.21 18.37 13.87
CA ARG A 58 5.39 18.59 14.71
C ARG A 58 5.50 17.37 15.62
N PRO A 59 6.50 16.48 15.46
CA PRO A 59 6.66 15.36 16.36
C PRO A 59 6.91 15.90 17.76
N SER A 60 6.03 15.55 18.71
CA SER A 60 6.20 15.89 20.11
C SER A 60 7.50 15.27 20.64
N THR A 61 8.35 16.11 21.20
CA THR A 61 9.62 15.73 21.82
C THR A 61 9.37 15.21 23.23
N ASP A 62 8.81 14.01 23.36
CA ASP A 62 8.91 13.26 24.61
C ASP A 62 10.18 12.41 24.56
N PHE A 63 11.20 12.91 25.28
CA PHE A 63 12.48 12.27 25.47
C PHE A 63 12.35 11.12 26.48
N HIS A 64 11.92 9.95 25.99
CA HIS A 64 12.26 8.70 26.64
C HIS A 64 13.55 8.17 26.02
N GLN A 65 14.56 7.96 26.89
CA GLN A 65 15.82 7.28 26.58
C GLN A 65 15.54 5.91 25.97
N HIS A 66 15.50 5.84 24.64
CA HIS A 66 15.45 4.57 23.92
C HIS A 66 16.87 4.02 23.83
N ARG A 67 17.11 2.90 24.50
CA ARG A 67 18.20 1.97 24.18
C ARG A 67 18.20 1.76 22.66
N GLY A 68 19.37 1.72 22.04
CA GLY A 68 19.52 1.56 20.59
C GLY A 68 18.84 0.30 20.08
N HIS A 69 17.56 0.40 19.76
CA HIS A 69 16.81 -0.61 19.04
C HIS A 69 17.23 -0.47 17.58
N GLY A 70 17.79 -1.52 16.98
CA GLY A 70 18.00 -1.56 15.53
C GLY A 70 16.66 -1.61 14.80
N ILE A 71 16.68 -1.32 13.50
CA ILE A 71 15.51 -1.49 12.63
C ILE A 71 15.06 -2.95 12.68
N ASP A 72 13.78 -3.19 13.00
CA ASP A 72 13.20 -4.53 12.95
C ASP A 72 12.95 -4.94 11.50
N LEU A 73 13.92 -5.65 10.91
CA LEU A 73 13.86 -6.15 9.53
C LEU A 73 12.63 -7.01 9.28
N ARG A 74 12.24 -7.85 10.26
CA ARG A 74 11.08 -8.74 10.12
C ARG A 74 9.78 -7.96 10.12
N GLN A 75 9.73 -6.81 10.77
CA GLN A 75 8.57 -5.93 10.75
C GLN A 75 8.47 -5.21 9.40
N LEU A 76 9.57 -4.69 8.86
CA LEU A 76 9.59 -4.07 7.54
C LEU A 76 9.24 -5.05 6.42
N ASP A 77 9.76 -6.28 6.49
CA ASP A 77 9.45 -7.37 5.56
C ASP A 77 7.95 -7.66 5.52
N ARG A 78 7.33 -7.84 6.70
CA ARG A 78 5.88 -7.99 6.85
C ARG A 78 5.09 -6.80 6.29
N TYR A 79 5.61 -5.59 6.38
CA TYR A 79 4.96 -4.43 5.78
C TYR A 79 5.10 -4.40 4.26
N SER A 80 6.24 -4.84 3.71
CA SER A 80 6.41 -5.01 2.28
C SER A 80 5.45 -6.07 1.73
N ASP A 81 5.27 -7.20 2.41
CA ASP A 81 4.30 -8.22 2.01
C ASP A 81 2.86 -7.69 2.02
N GLN A 82 2.50 -6.89 3.03
CA GLN A 82 1.19 -6.23 3.07
C GLN A 82 1.02 -5.23 1.93
N LEU A 83 2.09 -4.56 1.51
CA LEU A 83 2.05 -3.63 0.39
C LEU A 83 1.89 -4.38 -0.94
N ALA A 84 2.55 -5.52 -1.10
CA ALA A 84 2.37 -6.43 -2.22
C ALA A 84 0.91 -6.84 -2.37
N GLU A 85 0.27 -7.21 -1.26
CA GLU A 85 -1.13 -7.64 -1.25
C GLU A 85 -2.08 -6.49 -1.62
N VAL A 86 -1.82 -5.29 -1.10
CA VAL A 86 -2.56 -4.08 -1.49
C VAL A 86 -2.39 -3.78 -2.98
N ALA A 87 -1.17 -3.87 -3.51
CA ALA A 87 -0.89 -3.65 -4.92
C ALA A 87 -1.61 -4.68 -5.80
N ARG A 88 -1.60 -5.96 -5.40
CA ARG A 88 -2.36 -7.04 -6.06
C ARG A 88 -3.86 -6.72 -6.12
N HIS A 89 -4.46 -6.27 -5.03
CA HIS A 89 -5.88 -5.89 -5.03
C HIS A 89 -6.17 -4.72 -5.98
N LEU A 90 -5.32 -3.69 -5.98
CA LEU A 90 -5.44 -2.57 -6.92
C LEU A 90 -5.28 -3.02 -8.37
N HIS A 91 -4.38 -3.97 -8.63
CA HIS A 91 -4.14 -4.54 -9.95
C HIS A 91 -5.35 -5.34 -10.46
N GLU A 92 -5.92 -6.20 -9.62
CA GLU A 92 -7.12 -6.95 -9.96
C GLU A 92 -8.32 -6.03 -10.25
N ASP A 93 -8.48 -4.96 -9.49
CA ASP A 93 -9.54 -3.98 -9.75
C ASP A 93 -9.27 -3.13 -11.00
N ALA A 94 -8.01 -2.77 -11.26
CA ALA A 94 -7.62 -2.10 -12.50
C ALA A 94 -7.95 -2.95 -13.73
N HIS A 95 -7.64 -4.25 -13.69
CA HIS A 95 -7.98 -5.19 -14.77
C HIS A 95 -9.49 -5.47 -14.93
N ARG A 96 -10.30 -5.21 -13.89
CA ARG A 96 -11.76 -5.29 -14.00
C ARG A 96 -12.36 -4.06 -14.68
N LEU A 97 -11.60 -2.96 -14.80
CA LEU A 97 -12.07 -1.80 -15.54
C LEU A 97 -12.26 -2.16 -17.01
N SER A 98 -13.26 -1.52 -17.62
CA SER A 98 -13.54 -1.70 -19.05
C SER A 98 -12.28 -1.44 -19.90
N PRO A 99 -11.94 -2.30 -20.87
CA PRO A 99 -10.73 -2.11 -21.71
C PRO A 99 -10.70 -0.78 -22.48
N ASP A 100 -11.86 -0.29 -22.89
CA ASP A 100 -12.01 0.98 -23.62
C ASP A 100 -12.13 2.20 -22.70
N TYR A 101 -11.84 2.03 -21.41
CA TYR A 101 -11.86 3.13 -20.46
C TYR A 101 -10.62 4.00 -20.66
N GLU A 102 -10.82 5.26 -21.03
CA GLU A 102 -9.76 6.19 -21.44
C GLU A 102 -8.61 6.32 -20.42
N HIS A 103 -8.90 6.12 -19.14
CA HIS A 103 -7.94 6.26 -18.05
C HIS A 103 -7.44 4.93 -17.45
N SER A 104 -7.86 3.77 -17.99
CA SER A 104 -7.43 2.46 -17.49
C SER A 104 -5.92 2.30 -17.58
N GLN A 105 -5.31 2.73 -18.70
CA GLN A 105 -3.87 2.66 -18.91
C GLN A 105 -3.07 3.48 -17.88
N GLY A 106 -3.60 4.64 -17.47
CA GLY A 106 -2.97 5.47 -16.45
C GLY A 106 -3.00 4.79 -15.08
N ILE A 107 -4.15 4.23 -14.72
CA ILE A 107 -4.34 3.46 -13.48
C ILE A 107 -3.42 2.23 -13.45
N GLU A 108 -3.39 1.44 -14.52
CA GLU A 108 -2.52 0.27 -14.67
C GLU A 108 -1.04 0.67 -14.53
N ALA A 109 -0.60 1.74 -15.20
CA ALA A 109 0.78 2.22 -15.11
C ALA A 109 1.18 2.65 -13.68
N TYR A 110 0.25 3.21 -12.88
CA TYR A 110 0.50 3.51 -11.48
C TYR A 110 0.66 2.24 -10.66
N VAL A 111 -0.19 1.23 -10.86
CA VAL A 111 -0.14 -0.05 -10.14
C VAL A 111 1.12 -0.83 -10.50
N ASP A 112 1.48 -0.93 -11.78
CA ASP A 112 2.74 -1.56 -12.22
C ASP A 112 3.98 -0.91 -11.59
N ARG A 113 3.91 0.40 -11.34
CA ARG A 113 4.99 1.12 -10.66
C ARG A 113 5.01 0.83 -9.16
N LEU A 114 3.87 0.62 -8.52
CA LEU A 114 3.80 0.15 -7.13
C LEU A 114 4.43 -1.25 -7.01
N ASP A 115 4.13 -2.17 -7.93
CA ASP A 115 4.71 -3.52 -7.94
C ASP A 115 6.23 -3.50 -8.05
N ARG A 116 6.79 -2.67 -8.95
CA ARG A 116 8.25 -2.51 -9.08
C ARG A 116 8.91 -1.95 -7.82
N LEU A 117 8.30 -0.97 -7.17
CA LEU A 117 8.81 -0.42 -5.92
C LEU A 117 8.76 -1.46 -4.79
N ASN A 118 7.67 -2.21 -4.72
CA ASN A 118 7.54 -3.28 -3.74
C ASN A 118 8.58 -4.39 -3.95
N ALA A 119 8.81 -4.81 -5.20
CA ALA A 119 9.86 -5.77 -5.53
C ALA A 119 11.25 -5.27 -5.10
N HIS A 120 11.56 -4.00 -5.39
CA HIS A 120 12.84 -3.40 -4.99
C HIS A 120 13.02 -3.34 -3.46
N MET A 121 11.98 -2.98 -2.71
CA MET A 121 12.03 -3.01 -1.25
C MET A 121 12.21 -4.43 -0.71
N HIS A 122 11.52 -5.40 -1.31
CA HIS A 122 11.66 -6.81 -0.93
C HIS A 122 13.08 -7.33 -1.18
N ASP A 123 13.71 -6.97 -2.30
CA ASP A 123 15.09 -7.33 -2.61
C ASP A 123 16.08 -6.75 -1.57
N ILE A 124 15.91 -5.49 -1.18
CA ILE A 124 16.72 -4.86 -0.13
C ILE A 124 16.55 -5.58 1.21
N LEU A 125 15.30 -5.85 1.61
CA LEU A 125 14.99 -6.50 2.89
C LEU A 125 15.49 -7.95 2.92
N HIS A 126 15.39 -8.66 1.79
CA HIS A 126 15.92 -10.00 1.62
C HIS A 126 17.45 -10.02 1.73
N HIS A 127 18.13 -9.08 1.05
CA HIS A 127 19.59 -8.94 1.16
C HIS A 127 20.00 -8.66 2.61
N ALA A 128 19.36 -7.69 3.26
CA ALA A 128 19.62 -7.34 4.65
C ALA A 128 19.35 -8.49 5.62
N ALA A 129 18.35 -9.32 5.36
CA ALA A 129 18.08 -10.53 6.14
C ALA A 129 19.22 -11.56 6.00
N GLY A 130 19.83 -11.67 4.82
CA GLY A 130 21.00 -12.53 4.59
C GLY A 130 22.27 -12.04 5.31
N VAL A 131 22.48 -10.73 5.36
CA VAL A 131 23.67 -10.11 5.99
C VAL A 131 23.44 -9.82 7.49
N GLY A 132 22.20 -9.84 7.95
CA GLY A 132 21.80 -9.63 9.35
C GLY A 132 21.72 -8.17 9.80
N HIS A 133 21.89 -7.20 8.89
CA HIS A 133 21.75 -5.77 9.16
C HIS A 133 21.43 -4.99 7.89
N LEU A 134 20.87 -3.79 8.03
CA LEU A 134 20.73 -2.81 6.95
C LEU A 134 21.89 -1.82 6.98
N SER A 135 22.52 -1.60 5.83
CA SER A 135 23.44 -0.49 5.61
C SER A 135 22.69 0.85 5.58
N SER A 136 23.40 1.95 5.82
CA SER A 136 22.83 3.30 5.72
C SER A 136 22.32 3.63 4.31
N GLY A 137 22.97 3.07 3.28
CA GLY A 137 22.54 3.18 1.89
C GLY A 137 21.19 2.51 1.65
N GLU A 138 21.01 1.29 2.14
CA GLU A 138 19.75 0.54 2.01
C GLU A 138 18.61 1.20 2.78
N ILE A 139 18.86 1.71 3.99
CA ILE A 139 17.85 2.48 4.74
C ILE A 139 17.41 3.71 3.95
N ARG A 140 18.35 4.40 3.31
CA ARG A 140 18.04 5.56 2.46
C ARG A 140 17.20 5.14 1.26
N HIS A 141 17.54 4.04 0.58
CA HIS A 141 16.76 3.54 -0.55
C HIS A 141 15.34 3.10 -0.14
N LEU A 142 15.18 2.38 0.97
CA LEU A 142 13.86 2.05 1.50
C LEU A 142 13.01 3.29 1.79
N ARG A 143 13.62 4.37 2.33
CA ARG A 143 12.91 5.64 2.51
C ARG A 143 12.53 6.29 1.19
N GLU A 144 13.43 6.29 0.21
CA GLU A 144 13.17 6.83 -1.12
C GLU A 144 11.99 6.09 -1.79
N ASP A 145 11.95 4.77 -1.68
CA ASP A 145 10.88 3.91 -2.21
C ASP A 145 9.55 4.13 -1.50
N VAL A 146 9.52 4.13 -0.16
CA VAL A 146 8.29 4.38 0.62
C VAL A 146 7.73 5.77 0.30
N ASN A 147 8.60 6.77 0.13
CA ASN A 147 8.18 8.11 -0.30
C ASN A 147 7.63 8.12 -1.73
N GLU A 148 8.19 7.33 -2.64
CA GLU A 148 7.66 7.20 -4.00
C GLU A 148 6.31 6.47 -4.00
N VAL A 149 6.14 5.41 -3.22
CA VAL A 149 4.86 4.72 -3.00
C VAL A 149 3.80 5.72 -2.51
N ARG A 150 4.14 6.57 -1.55
CA ARG A 150 3.26 7.67 -1.09
C ARG A 150 2.87 8.62 -2.23
N ARG A 151 3.84 9.07 -3.03
CA ARG A 151 3.56 9.97 -4.16
C ARG A 151 2.65 9.32 -5.18
N LEU A 152 2.85 8.04 -5.49
CA LEU A 152 2.00 7.28 -6.40
C LEU A 152 0.59 7.08 -5.82
N ALA A 153 0.47 6.74 -4.54
CA ALA A 153 -0.80 6.60 -3.85
C ALA A 153 -1.65 7.88 -3.95
N ILE A 154 -1.04 9.05 -3.72
CA ILE A 154 -1.72 10.35 -3.81
C ILE A 154 -2.17 10.64 -5.25
N ARG A 155 -1.31 10.38 -6.24
CA ARG A 155 -1.64 10.58 -7.66
C ARG A 155 -2.75 9.65 -8.11
N LEU A 156 -2.69 8.38 -7.72
CA LEU A 156 -3.70 7.38 -8.05
C LEU A 156 -5.05 7.74 -7.42
N ASP A 157 -5.11 8.12 -6.14
CA ASP A 157 -6.38 8.56 -5.52
C ASP A 157 -6.94 9.82 -6.20
N GLY A 158 -6.06 10.77 -6.58
CA GLY A 158 -6.47 11.95 -7.34
C GLY A 158 -7.04 11.60 -8.72
N GLU A 159 -6.39 10.69 -9.44
CA GLU A 159 -6.89 10.19 -10.74
C GLU A 159 -8.26 9.54 -10.56
N LEU A 160 -8.38 8.59 -9.62
CA LEU A 160 -9.64 7.91 -9.32
C LEU A 160 -10.74 8.87 -8.86
N GLU A 161 -10.39 9.97 -8.19
CA GLU A 161 -11.35 11.02 -7.81
C GLU A 161 -11.81 11.84 -9.02
N HIS A 162 -10.91 12.25 -9.91
CA HIS A 162 -11.28 12.97 -11.13
C HIS A 162 -12.26 12.16 -11.99
N GLN A 163 -12.06 10.85 -12.06
CA GLN A 163 -12.93 9.94 -12.80
C GLN A 163 -14.39 9.90 -12.31
N ARG A 164 -14.63 10.27 -11.05
CA ARG A 164 -15.99 10.43 -10.53
C ARG A 164 -16.71 11.63 -11.16
N TYR A 165 -15.98 12.67 -11.58
CA TYR A 165 -16.52 13.88 -12.17
C TYR A 165 -16.58 13.81 -13.69
N ASP A 166 -15.56 13.21 -14.32
CA ASP A 166 -15.43 13.14 -15.78
C ASP A 166 -16.36 12.10 -16.43
N GLY A 167 -16.97 11.24 -15.61
CA GLY A 167 -18.03 10.34 -16.03
C GLY A 167 -17.56 8.91 -16.29
N ALA A 168 -17.01 8.26 -15.25
CA ALA A 168 -16.79 6.82 -15.27
C ALA A 168 -18.06 6.06 -15.70
N ARG A 169 -17.88 4.97 -16.45
CA ARG A 169 -19.00 4.10 -16.80
C ARG A 169 -19.62 3.54 -15.52
N THR A 170 -20.95 3.42 -15.49
CA THR A 170 -21.68 2.91 -14.32
C THR A 170 -21.16 1.56 -13.81
N GLN A 171 -20.69 0.70 -14.73
CA GLN A 171 -20.12 -0.61 -14.39
C GLN A 171 -18.74 -0.54 -13.70
N ASP A 172 -17.95 0.50 -13.99
CA ASP A 172 -16.60 0.68 -13.45
C ASP A 172 -16.63 1.43 -12.10
N PHE A 173 -17.72 2.13 -11.79
CA PHE A 173 -17.87 2.96 -10.59
C PHE A 173 -17.59 2.19 -9.29
N HIS A 174 -18.03 0.93 -9.20
CA HIS A 174 -17.79 0.11 -8.02
C HIS A 174 -16.29 -0.22 -7.85
N ALA A 175 -15.60 -0.57 -8.93
CA ALA A 175 -14.16 -0.86 -8.90
C ALA A 175 -13.36 0.40 -8.53
N LEU A 176 -13.68 1.55 -9.14
CA LEU A 176 -13.07 2.84 -8.82
C LEU A 176 -13.25 3.21 -7.34
N GLN A 177 -14.47 3.07 -6.83
CA GLN A 177 -14.75 3.34 -5.41
C GLN A 177 -14.03 2.36 -4.48
N HIS A 178 -13.94 1.08 -4.86
CA HIS A 178 -13.25 0.06 -4.08
C HIS A 178 -11.74 0.33 -4.00
N MET A 179 -11.11 0.67 -5.13
CA MET A 179 -9.69 1.06 -5.15
C MET A 179 -9.41 2.27 -4.25
N ARG A 180 -10.26 3.31 -4.27
CA ARG A 180 -10.12 4.46 -3.35
C ARG A 180 -10.22 4.06 -1.89
N VAL A 181 -11.11 3.13 -1.56
CA VAL A 181 -11.24 2.60 -0.20
C VAL A 181 -9.97 1.86 0.22
N ILE A 182 -9.41 1.00 -0.65
CA ILE A 182 -8.13 0.31 -0.41
C ILE A 182 -7.00 1.32 -0.16
N ILE A 183 -6.88 2.34 -1.02
CA ILE A 183 -5.85 3.39 -0.86
C ILE A 183 -5.98 4.08 0.50
N ALA A 184 -7.19 4.51 0.86
CA ALA A 184 -7.45 5.27 2.07
C ALA A 184 -7.30 4.44 3.36
N GLN A 185 -7.82 3.22 3.37
CA GLN A 185 -7.95 2.40 4.56
C GLN A 185 -6.79 1.42 4.77
N GLU A 186 -6.07 1.05 3.71
CA GLU A 186 -5.01 0.05 3.77
C GLU A 186 -3.65 0.67 3.43
N MET A 187 -3.53 1.27 2.24
CA MET A 187 -2.24 1.75 1.74
C MET A 187 -1.66 2.91 2.57
N PHE A 188 -2.41 3.99 2.79
CA PHE A 188 -1.90 5.14 3.57
C PHE A 188 -1.54 4.79 5.03
N PRO A 189 -2.34 4.00 5.77
CA PRO A 189 -1.92 3.50 7.07
C PRO A 189 -0.64 2.66 7.02
N LEU A 190 -0.48 1.81 6.01
CA LEU A 190 0.70 0.96 5.85
C LEU A 190 1.97 1.79 5.59
N ILE A 191 1.91 2.74 4.64
CA ILE A 191 3.00 3.68 4.36
C ILE A 191 3.46 4.39 5.64
N ARG A 192 2.51 4.90 6.44
CA ARG A 192 2.84 5.58 7.71
C ARG A 192 3.55 4.65 8.71
N ARG A 193 3.18 3.37 8.76
CA ARG A 193 3.86 2.39 9.63
C ARG A 193 5.27 2.09 9.13
N MET A 194 5.47 1.99 7.83
CA MET A 194 6.80 1.81 7.22
C MET A 194 7.70 3.02 7.50
N GLU A 195 7.21 4.24 7.30
CA GLU A 195 7.94 5.47 7.62
C GLU A 195 8.31 5.53 9.10
N TYR A 196 7.35 5.27 9.99
CA TYR A 196 7.62 5.24 11.43
C TYR A 196 8.70 4.20 11.78
N ALA A 197 8.60 2.99 11.22
CA ALA A 197 9.60 1.94 11.39
C ALA A 197 10.97 2.33 10.81
N LEU A 198 11.05 3.19 9.80
CA LEU A 198 12.32 3.68 9.26
C LEU A 198 12.87 4.90 10.03
N ASP A 199 12.02 5.69 10.68
CA ASP A 199 12.37 6.95 11.36
C ASP A 199 12.77 6.77 12.83
N VAL A 200 12.12 5.86 13.56
CA VAL A 200 12.41 5.59 14.98
C VAL A 200 13.88 5.20 15.21
N HIS A 201 14.55 4.71 14.18
CA HIS A 201 15.94 4.26 14.22
C HIS A 201 16.91 5.20 13.51
N ALA A 202 16.41 6.31 12.94
CA ALA A 202 17.21 7.30 12.21
C ALA A 202 17.92 8.31 13.10
N ARG A 203 17.44 8.51 14.33
CA ARG A 203 17.98 9.54 15.21
C ARG A 203 19.36 9.08 15.68
N PRO A 204 20.44 9.78 15.30
CA PRO A 204 21.71 9.60 15.97
C PRO A 204 21.45 9.88 17.45
N LEU A 205 21.98 9.05 18.33
CA LEU A 205 22.27 9.47 19.70
C LEU A 205 23.27 10.63 19.59
N HIS A 206 22.80 11.83 19.28
CA HIS A 206 23.55 13.04 19.54
C HIS A 206 23.69 13.06 21.05
N GLY A 207 24.85 12.58 21.51
CA GLY A 207 25.31 12.74 22.87
C GLY A 207 25.04 14.19 23.24
N HIS A 208 24.24 14.35 24.29
CA HIS A 208 24.08 15.61 24.98
C HIS A 208 25.49 16.08 25.32
N HIS A 209 26.02 16.99 24.51
CA HIS A 209 27.25 17.68 24.83
C HIS A 209 26.81 18.72 25.86
N ASP A 210 26.79 18.31 27.13
CA ASP A 210 26.66 19.24 28.24
C ASP A 210 27.79 20.26 28.12
N PRO A 211 27.50 21.56 27.89
CA PRO A 211 28.52 22.59 27.93
C PRO A 211 28.77 22.96 29.40
N HIS A 212 29.16 21.99 30.22
CA HIS A 212 29.66 22.23 31.57
C HIS A 212 31.18 22.10 31.54
N GLY A 213 31.88 23.22 31.32
CA GLY A 213 33.32 23.23 31.59
C GLY A 213 34.09 24.41 31.04
N SER A 214 34.21 25.44 31.89
CA SER A 214 35.44 26.20 32.20
C SER A 214 35.26 27.73 32.16
N TYR A 215 34.60 28.26 33.19
CA TYR A 215 34.85 29.65 33.60
C TYR A 215 36.17 29.67 34.38
N TYR A 216 37.25 30.12 33.75
CA TYR A 216 38.50 30.45 34.44
C TYR A 216 38.32 31.77 35.23
N PRO A 217 38.85 31.89 36.46
CA PRO A 217 38.94 33.17 37.14
C PRO A 217 40.10 33.98 36.55
N ARG A 218 39.84 35.22 36.14
CA ARG A 218 40.91 36.20 35.87
C ARG A 218 41.31 36.87 37.18
N HIS A 219 42.61 36.87 37.43
CA HIS A 219 43.30 37.63 38.47
C HIS A 219 43.27 39.13 38.16
#